data_AF-A0A976E6G0-F1
#
_entry.id   AF-A0A976E6G0-F1
#
_cell.length_a   1.000
_cell.length_b   1.000
_cell.length_c   1.000
_cell.angle_alpha   90.00
_cell.angle_beta   90.00
_cell.angle_gamma   90.00
#
_symmetry.space_group_name_H-M   'P 1'
#
loop_
_entity.id
_entity.type
_entity.pdbx_description
1 polymer ?
#
loop_
_entity_poly.entity_id
_entity_poly.type
_entity_poly.pdbx_seq_one_letter_code
_entity_poly.pdbx_strand_id
1 'polypeptide(L)'
;MTRMTAKDFDQELLALYDYYAHGKISKREFLDRAGKWAAGGMTAVMLLQMLAPNYALAQQVAVDDAGIVAERVTYPSPGGHGTVNGYMVRPAGAAGKLPAVLVVHENRGLNPYIEDVARRVAKAGFLAL
;
A
#
# COMPACT_ATOMS: atom_id res chain seq x y z
N MET A 1 11.00 12.04 -15.90
CA MET A 1 10.48 11.12 -16.95
C MET A 1 9.06 10.77 -16.60
N THR A 2 8.19 10.64 -17.60
CA THR A 2 6.80 10.19 -17.42
C THR A 2 6.78 8.73 -16.94
N ARG A 3 5.90 8.38 -16.00
CA ARG A 3 5.74 7.01 -15.53
C ARG A 3 5.21 6.14 -16.68
N MET A 4 5.88 5.02 -16.92
CA MET A 4 5.43 3.99 -17.85
C MET A 4 4.12 3.35 -17.37
N THR A 5 3.29 2.99 -18.33
CA THR A 5 2.01 2.30 -18.16
C THR A 5 2.13 0.84 -18.57
N ALA A 6 1.11 0.02 -18.31
CA ALA A 6 1.11 -1.38 -18.74
C ALA A 6 1.32 -1.54 -20.26
N LYS A 7 0.91 -0.55 -21.08
CA LYS A 7 1.08 -0.58 -22.54
C LYS A 7 2.54 -0.48 -22.99
N ASP A 8 3.41 -0.02 -22.11
CA ASP A 8 4.83 0.19 -22.41
C ASP A 8 5.69 -1.05 -22.08
N PHE A 9 5.07 -2.14 -21.62
CA PHE A 9 5.75 -3.39 -21.27
C PHE A 9 5.26 -4.55 -22.13
N ASP A 10 6.14 -5.52 -22.34
CA ASP A 10 5.81 -6.80 -22.96
C ASP A 10 4.80 -7.58 -22.10
N GLN A 11 3.81 -8.20 -22.75
CA GLN A 11 2.74 -8.93 -22.08
C GLN A 11 3.26 -10.14 -21.27
N GLU A 12 4.30 -10.83 -21.74
CA GLU A 12 4.91 -11.94 -21.00
C GLU A 12 5.59 -11.46 -19.73
N LEU A 13 6.20 -10.26 -19.76
CA LEU A 13 6.80 -9.65 -18.57
C LEU A 13 5.72 -9.26 -17.55
N LEU A 14 4.59 -8.73 -18.01
CA LEU A 14 3.44 -8.44 -17.15
C LEU A 14 2.88 -9.72 -16.50
N ALA A 15 2.73 -10.80 -17.27
CA ALA A 15 2.29 -12.10 -16.76
C ALA A 15 3.29 -12.69 -15.75
N LEU A 16 4.60 -12.54 -16.00
CA LEU A 16 5.64 -12.95 -15.08
C LEU A 16 5.56 -12.18 -13.75
N TYR A 17 5.32 -10.87 -13.81
CA TYR A 17 5.11 -10.05 -12.63
C TYR A 17 3.84 -10.44 -11.88
N ASP A 18 2.74 -10.74 -12.58
CA ASP A 18 1.49 -11.21 -11.99
C ASP A 18 1.71 -12.49 -11.16
N TYR A 19 2.42 -13.47 -11.70
CA TYR A 19 2.79 -14.68 -10.97
C TYR A 19 3.61 -14.39 -9.72
N TYR A 20 4.57 -13.46 -9.81
CA TYR A 20 5.33 -13.04 -8.63
C TYR A 20 4.43 -12.35 -7.60
N ALA A 21 3.59 -11.40 -8.03
CA ALA A 21 2.71 -10.62 -7.17
C ALA A 21 1.64 -11.49 -6.48
N HIS A 22 1.28 -12.63 -7.07
CA HIS A 22 0.35 -13.62 -6.49
C HIS A 22 1.06 -14.80 -5.82
N GLY A 23 2.37 -14.71 -5.59
CA GLY A 23 3.14 -15.71 -4.84
C GLY A 23 3.28 -17.07 -5.54
N LYS A 24 3.05 -17.12 -6.86
CA LYS A 24 3.21 -18.34 -7.68
C LYS A 24 4.67 -18.63 -8.01
N ILE A 25 5.51 -17.61 -8.00
CA ILE A 25 6.97 -17.71 -8.10
C ILE A 25 7.62 -16.83 -7.03
N SER A 26 8.82 -17.21 -6.63
CA SER A 26 9.65 -16.42 -5.74
C SER A 26 10.18 -15.15 -6.41
N LYS A 27 10.62 -14.18 -5.60
CA LYS A 27 11.35 -12.99 -6.09
C LYS A 27 12.59 -13.38 -6.89
N ARG A 28 13.27 -14.46 -6.51
CA ARG A 28 14.50 -14.93 -7.18
C ARG A 28 14.18 -15.44 -8.59
N GLU A 29 13.15 -16.27 -8.72
CA GLU A 29 12.69 -16.78 -10.03
C GLU A 29 12.17 -15.66 -10.92
N PHE A 30 11.48 -14.66 -10.36
CA PHE A 30 11.12 -13.46 -11.12
C PHE A 30 12.35 -12.76 -11.68
N LEU A 31 13.35 -12.47 -10.84
CA LEU A 31 14.56 -11.73 -11.25
C LEU A 31 15.38 -12.49 -12.29
N ASP A 32 15.50 -13.81 -12.14
CA ASP A 32 16.19 -14.68 -13.10
C ASP A 32 15.49 -14.66 -14.48
N ARG A 33 14.17 -14.90 -14.50
CA ARG A 33 13.38 -14.95 -15.74
C ARG A 33 13.18 -13.59 -16.39
N ALA A 34 13.09 -12.52 -15.60
CA ALA A 34 12.96 -11.15 -16.10
C ALA A 34 14.24 -10.68 -16.81
N GLY A 35 15.38 -11.37 -16.63
CA GLY A 35 16.63 -11.12 -17.34
C GLY A 35 16.49 -11.11 -18.87
N LYS A 36 15.49 -11.83 -19.42
CA LYS A 36 15.16 -11.79 -20.86
C LYS A 36 14.86 -10.37 -21.38
N TRP A 37 14.33 -9.48 -20.54
CA TRP A 37 14.00 -8.09 -20.88
C TRP A 37 15.02 -7.07 -20.33
N ALA A 38 16.07 -7.52 -19.66
CA ALA A 38 17.13 -6.66 -19.13
C ALA A 38 18.13 -6.29 -20.24
N ALA A 39 17.86 -5.20 -20.98
CA ALA A 39 18.69 -4.74 -22.08
C ALA A 39 19.15 -3.28 -21.91
N GLY A 40 20.26 -2.89 -22.54
CA GLY A 40 20.69 -1.49 -22.63
C GLY A 40 20.96 -0.80 -21.28
N GLY A 41 21.44 -1.54 -20.28
CA GLY A 41 21.66 -1.03 -18.91
C GLY A 41 20.46 -1.16 -17.98
N MET A 42 19.29 -1.60 -18.48
CA MET A 42 18.15 -1.96 -17.66
C MET A 42 18.39 -3.31 -16.97
N THR A 43 18.16 -3.38 -15.66
CA THR A 43 18.31 -4.61 -14.88
C THR A 43 16.95 -5.22 -14.52
N ALA A 44 16.92 -6.52 -14.20
CA ALA A 44 15.71 -7.18 -13.70
C ALA A 44 15.17 -6.54 -12.40
N VAL A 45 16.04 -5.95 -11.58
CA VAL A 45 15.64 -5.20 -10.38
C VAL A 45 14.94 -3.89 -10.75
N MET A 46 15.43 -3.19 -11.77
CA MET A 46 14.76 -1.99 -12.28
C MET A 46 13.39 -2.32 -12.87
N LEU A 47 13.28 -3.43 -13.62
CA LEU A 47 11.98 -3.92 -14.11
C LEU A 47 11.02 -4.20 -12.95
N LEU A 48 11.48 -4.87 -11.89
CA LEU A 48 10.68 -5.10 -10.70
C LEU A 48 10.19 -3.79 -10.07
N GLN A 49 11.07 -2.79 -9.94
CA GLN A 49 10.70 -1.48 -9.38
C GLN A 49 9.70 -0.71 -10.25
N MET A 50 9.81 -0.81 -11.57
CA MET A 50 8.88 -0.15 -12.51
C MET A 50 7.48 -0.78 -12.45
N LEU A 51 7.41 -2.11 -12.32
CA LEU A 51 6.16 -2.88 -12.29
C LEU A 51 5.50 -2.87 -10.90
N ALA A 52 6.29 -2.78 -9.83
CA ALA A 52 5.78 -2.80 -8.47
C ALA A 52 4.91 -1.56 -8.13
N PRO A 53 3.91 -1.72 -7.24
CA PRO A 53 3.17 -0.59 -6.68
C PRO A 53 4.13 0.41 -6.05
N ASN A 54 3.97 1.68 -6.40
CA ASN A 54 4.61 2.79 -5.71
C ASN A 54 3.54 3.64 -5.03
N TYR A 55 3.28 3.33 -3.75
CA TYR A 55 2.23 3.99 -2.97
C TYR A 55 2.47 5.49 -2.79
N ALA A 56 3.73 5.96 -2.85
CA ALA A 56 4.05 7.38 -2.74
C ALA A 56 3.41 8.22 -3.87
N LEU A 57 3.19 7.62 -5.05
CA LEU A 57 2.52 8.29 -6.16
C LEU A 57 1.02 8.53 -5.91
N ALA A 58 0.42 7.78 -4.98
CA ALA A 58 -0.99 7.89 -4.64
C ALA A 58 -1.24 8.59 -3.31
N GLN A 59 -0.20 8.99 -2.58
CA GLN A 59 -0.32 9.63 -1.27
C GLN A 59 -0.97 11.01 -1.40
N GLN A 60 -1.99 11.26 -0.58
CA GLN A 60 -2.70 12.54 -0.54
C GLN A 60 -2.52 13.27 0.80
N VAL A 61 -2.31 12.54 1.90
CA VAL A 61 -2.10 13.13 3.23
C VAL A 61 -0.75 12.68 3.77
N ALA A 62 0.08 13.64 4.17
CA ALA A 62 1.37 13.38 4.78
C ALA A 62 1.19 12.55 6.07
N VAL A 63 2.15 11.67 6.37
CA VAL A 63 2.09 10.83 7.59
C VAL A 63 2.19 11.71 8.85
N ASP A 64 2.89 12.83 8.73
CA ASP A 64 3.14 13.84 9.75
C ASP A 64 2.30 15.12 9.56
N ASP A 65 1.16 15.05 8.83
CA ASP A 65 0.25 16.18 8.69
C ASP A 65 -0.24 16.65 10.08
N ALA A 66 0.08 17.90 10.44
CA ALA A 66 -0.21 18.46 11.76
C ALA A 66 -1.71 18.54 12.10
N GLY A 67 -2.59 18.40 11.10
CA GLY A 67 -4.04 18.39 11.26
C GLY A 67 -4.63 17.04 11.67
N ILE A 68 -3.81 16.00 11.84
CA ILE A 68 -4.24 14.67 12.29
C ILE A 68 -3.37 14.16 13.44
N VAL A 69 -3.88 13.16 14.14
CA VAL A 69 -3.13 12.32 15.08
C VAL A 69 -3.31 10.88 14.63
N ALA A 70 -2.21 10.22 14.26
CA ALA A 70 -2.17 8.84 13.80
C ALA A 70 -1.44 7.95 14.80
N GLU A 71 -2.02 6.81 15.13
CA GLU A 71 -1.54 5.90 16.18
C GLU A 71 -1.68 4.44 15.73
N ARG A 72 -0.68 3.62 16.06
CA ARG A 72 -0.84 2.17 16.01
C ARG A 72 -1.51 1.73 17.29
N VAL A 73 -2.60 1.00 17.15
CA VAL A 73 -3.38 0.50 18.29
C VAL A 73 -3.53 -1.00 18.19
N THR A 74 -3.92 -1.62 19.30
CA THR A 74 -4.31 -3.03 19.35
C THR A 74 -5.68 -3.15 19.97
N TYR A 75 -6.50 -4.07 19.49
CA TYR A 75 -7.81 -4.36 20.08
C TYR A 75 -8.08 -5.86 20.20
N PRO A 76 -8.88 -6.29 21.20
CA PRO A 76 -9.24 -7.68 21.37
C PRO A 76 -10.21 -8.13 20.27
N SER A 77 -9.90 -9.26 19.65
CA SER A 77 -10.73 -9.98 18.69
C SER A 77 -10.85 -11.45 19.14
N PRO A 78 -11.62 -11.74 20.21
CA PRO A 78 -11.67 -13.07 20.82
C PRO A 78 -12.27 -14.15 19.90
N GLY A 79 -13.14 -13.77 18.95
CA GLY A 79 -13.64 -14.65 17.90
C GLY A 79 -12.77 -14.68 16.63
N GLY A 80 -11.63 -13.98 16.64
CA GLY A 80 -10.70 -13.86 15.53
C GLY A 80 -9.29 -14.21 15.97
N HIS A 81 -8.33 -13.32 15.69
CA HIS A 81 -6.91 -13.56 15.91
C HIS A 81 -6.41 -13.13 17.29
N GLY A 82 -7.26 -13.20 18.33
CA GLY A 82 -6.91 -12.83 19.71
C GLY A 82 -6.74 -11.32 19.88
N THR A 83 -5.60 -10.78 19.47
CA THR A 83 -5.33 -9.33 19.46
C THR A 83 -4.97 -8.89 18.04
N VAL A 84 -5.64 -7.86 17.54
CA VAL A 84 -5.45 -7.34 16.18
C VAL A 84 -4.81 -5.97 16.23
N ASN A 85 -3.83 -5.72 15.33
CA ASN A 85 -3.23 -4.41 15.14
C ASN A 85 -4.11 -3.55 14.22
N GLY A 86 -4.24 -2.26 14.54
CA GLY A 86 -4.95 -1.27 13.73
C GLY A 86 -4.13 0.01 13.54
N TYR A 87 -4.51 0.81 12.54
CA TYR A 87 -3.97 2.15 12.31
C TYR A 87 -5.09 3.17 12.49
N MET A 88 -5.13 3.74 13.68
CA MET A 88 -6.17 4.68 14.07
C MET A 88 -5.73 6.10 13.73
N VAL A 89 -6.61 6.88 13.11
CA VAL A 89 -6.34 8.28 12.79
C VAL A 89 -7.53 9.14 13.18
N ARG A 90 -7.27 10.30 13.76
CA ARG A 90 -8.31 11.28 14.14
C ARG A 90 -7.86 12.71 13.81
N PRO A 91 -8.78 13.68 13.68
CA PRO A 91 -8.41 15.08 13.55
C PRO A 91 -7.61 15.57 14.78
N ALA A 92 -6.57 16.35 14.54
CA ALA A 92 -5.85 17.03 15.62
C ALA A 92 -6.76 18.06 16.29
N GLY A 93 -6.63 18.20 17.62
CA GLY A 93 -7.41 19.16 18.40
C GLY A 93 -8.91 18.85 18.53
N ALA A 94 -9.39 17.71 18.02
CA ALA A 94 -10.77 17.30 18.23
C ALA A 94 -11.08 17.13 19.73
N ALA A 95 -12.18 17.74 20.18
CA ALA A 95 -12.69 17.62 21.54
C ALA A 95 -14.02 16.85 21.54
N GLY A 96 -14.22 15.98 22.53
CA GLY A 96 -15.43 15.18 22.66
C GLY A 96 -15.45 13.93 21.77
N LYS A 97 -16.64 13.33 21.61
CA LYS A 97 -16.83 12.10 20.83
C LYS A 97 -16.87 12.42 19.33
N LEU A 98 -16.15 11.63 18.54
CA LEU A 98 -16.14 11.73 17.08
C LEU A 98 -17.05 10.65 16.45
N PRO A 99 -17.73 10.95 15.33
CA PRO A 99 -18.24 9.89 14.46
C PRO A 99 -17.06 9.07 13.91
N ALA A 100 -17.26 7.76 13.78
CA ALA A 100 -16.21 6.82 13.38
C ALA A 100 -16.51 6.16 12.03
N VAL A 101 -15.45 5.88 11.28
CA VAL A 101 -15.46 5.14 10.02
C VAL A 101 -14.44 4.01 10.12
N LEU A 102 -14.89 2.77 9.90
CA LEU A 102 -14.01 1.61 9.82
C LEU A 102 -13.51 1.45 8.37
N VAL A 103 -12.20 1.45 8.18
CA VAL A 103 -11.52 1.33 6.89
C VAL A 103 -10.92 -0.06 6.77
N VAL A 104 -11.60 -0.94 6.03
CA VAL A 104 -11.13 -2.31 5.80
C VAL A 104 -10.24 -2.35 4.56
N HIS A 105 -9.02 -2.86 4.71
CA HIS A 105 -8.06 -2.98 3.61
C HIS A 105 -8.48 -4.03 2.58
N GLU A 106 -7.86 -3.97 1.40
CA GLU A 106 -8.04 -4.94 0.31
C GLU A 106 -7.27 -6.26 0.59
N ASN A 107 -7.00 -7.05 -0.45
CA ASN A 107 -6.39 -8.39 -0.34
C ASN A 107 -4.87 -8.41 -0.04
N ARG A 108 -4.25 -7.28 0.30
CA ARG A 108 -2.80 -7.17 0.58
C ARG A 108 -2.47 -6.57 1.94
N GLY A 109 -3.42 -6.65 2.88
CA GLY A 109 -3.23 -6.17 4.23
C GLY A 109 -3.20 -4.65 4.33
N LEU A 110 -2.88 -4.18 5.53
CA LEU A 110 -2.75 -2.76 5.83
C LEU A 110 -1.44 -2.20 5.26
N ASN A 111 -1.53 -1.68 4.03
CA ASN A 111 -0.41 -1.08 3.31
C ASN A 111 -0.43 0.47 3.41
N PRO A 112 0.63 1.17 2.97
CA PRO A 112 0.70 2.63 3.05
C PRO A 112 -0.43 3.38 2.34
N TYR A 113 -1.04 2.80 1.31
CA TYR A 113 -2.19 3.40 0.63
C TYR A 113 -3.44 3.37 1.52
N ILE A 114 -3.74 2.26 2.18
CA ILE A 114 -4.89 2.19 3.10
C ILE A 114 -4.68 3.09 4.32
N GLU A 115 -3.45 3.18 4.82
CA GLU A 115 -3.13 4.15 5.87
C GLU A 115 -3.35 5.60 5.41
N ASP A 116 -3.04 5.90 4.15
CA ASP A 116 -3.36 7.20 3.56
C ASP A 116 -4.87 7.44 3.47
N VAL A 117 -5.66 6.43 3.11
CA VAL A 117 -7.13 6.51 3.12
C VAL A 117 -7.65 6.81 4.54
N ALA A 118 -7.13 6.15 5.58
CA ALA A 118 -7.49 6.46 6.97
C ALA A 118 -7.14 7.91 7.35
N ARG A 119 -5.98 8.42 6.89
CA ARG A 119 -5.62 9.84 7.08
C ARG A 119 -6.58 10.79 6.35
N ARG A 120 -6.99 10.47 5.11
CA ARG A 120 -8.00 11.27 4.36
C ARG A 120 -9.34 11.31 5.09
N VAL A 121 -9.79 10.19 5.63
CA VAL A 121 -11.02 10.10 6.44
C VAL A 121 -10.90 10.98 7.70
N ALA A 122 -9.75 10.99 8.36
CA ALA A 122 -9.49 11.89 9.48
C ALA A 122 -9.49 13.37 9.07
N LYS A 123 -8.91 13.72 7.91
CA LYS A 123 -9.00 15.09 7.37
C LYS A 123 -10.43 15.52 7.05
N ALA A 124 -11.33 14.56 6.79
CA ALA A 124 -12.75 14.80 6.61
C ALA A 124 -13.54 14.93 7.93
N GLY A 125 -12.89 14.84 9.10
CA GLY A 125 -13.50 15.10 10.41
C GLY A 125 -13.93 13.86 11.21
N PHE A 126 -13.59 12.66 10.74
CA PHE A 126 -13.98 11.40 11.38
C PHE A 126 -12.82 10.75 12.14
N LEU A 127 -13.13 9.91 13.13
CA LEU A 127 -12.16 8.92 13.61
C LEU A 127 -12.13 7.74 12.63
N ALA A 128 -10.95 7.40 12.12
CA ALA A 128 -10.72 6.27 11.24
C ALA A 128 -9.99 5.15 12.00
N LEU A 129 -10.38 3.90 11.78
CA LEU A 129 -9.67 2.70 12.23
C LEU A 129 -9.57 1.66 11.12
#